data_AF-A0A3S2V828-F1
#
_entry.id   AF-A0A3S2V828-F1
#
_cell.length_a   1.000
_cell.length_b   1.000
_cell.length_c   1.000
_cell.angle_alpha   90.00
_cell.angle_beta   90.00
_cell.angle_gamma   90.00
#
_symmetry.space_group_name_H-M   'P 1'
#
loop_
_entity.id
_entity.type
_entity.pdbx_description
1 polymer ?
#
loop_
_entity_poly.entity_id
_entity_poly.type
_entity_poly.pdbx_seq_one_letter_code
_entity_poly.pdbx_strand_id
1 'polypeptide(L)'
;MVDSFLTQKPANANFETLTESRLLRLHYKDFDYLCNHYPEFEKWLRVILSHTLRSVLERQKELSMYSAAEKLETLFKRSSHLFNLIPDKYIASYIGVDPATLSKMLNKMML
;
A
#
# COMPACT_ATOMS: atom_id res chain seq x y z
N MET A 1 11.46 2.84 -2.82
CA MET A 1 10.34 2.10 -3.47
C MET A 1 10.82 0.71 -3.88
N VAL A 2 9.92 -0.26 -4.08
CA VAL A 2 10.28 -1.59 -4.62
C VAL A 2 11.04 -1.43 -5.95
N ASP A 3 10.58 -0.52 -6.81
CA ASP A 3 11.28 -0.15 -8.06
C ASP A 3 12.73 0.29 -7.84
N SER A 4 12.98 1.29 -7.00
CA SER A 4 14.36 1.75 -6.70
C SER A 4 15.23 0.64 -6.10
N PHE A 5 14.65 -0.25 -5.27
CA PHE A 5 15.37 -1.38 -4.67
C PHE A 5 15.72 -2.44 -5.72
N LEU A 6 14.85 -2.73 -6.68
CA LEU A 6 15.12 -3.73 -7.71
C LEU A 6 16.03 -3.19 -8.83
N THR A 7 15.85 -1.93 -9.22
CA THR A 7 16.60 -1.30 -10.32
C THR A 7 17.93 -0.68 -9.88
N GLN A 8 18.18 -0.60 -8.57
CA GLN A 8 19.35 0.07 -7.99
C GLN A 8 19.48 1.54 -8.43
N LYS A 9 18.35 2.21 -8.69
CA LYS A 9 18.26 3.64 -9.02
C LYS A 9 17.72 4.44 -7.83
N PRO A 10 18.04 5.74 -7.70
CA PRO A 10 17.46 6.59 -6.67
C PRO A 10 15.92 6.54 -6.67
N ALA A 11 15.31 6.61 -5.49
CA ALA A 11 13.85 6.64 -5.37
C ALA A 11 13.28 8.00 -5.78
N ASN A 12 12.16 8.00 -6.50
CA ASN A 12 11.46 9.21 -6.90
C ASN A 12 10.60 9.84 -5.79
N ALA A 13 10.51 9.18 -4.63
CA ALA A 13 9.76 9.66 -3.47
C ALA A 13 10.35 9.10 -2.17
N ASN A 14 10.07 9.81 -1.07
CA ASN A 14 10.44 9.42 0.28
C ASN A 14 9.24 8.81 1.03
N PHE A 15 9.53 8.03 2.06
CA PHE A 15 8.53 7.58 3.03
C PHE A 15 8.64 8.42 4.29
N GLU A 16 7.49 8.78 4.83
CA GLU A 16 7.35 9.43 6.13
C GLU A 16 6.42 8.57 6.98
N THR A 17 6.78 8.41 8.25
CA THR A 17 5.99 7.63 9.21
C THR A 17 4.93 8.52 9.83
N LEU A 18 3.66 8.09 9.80
CA LEU A 18 2.55 8.82 10.43
C LEU A 18 2.57 8.73 11.96
N THR A 19 3.27 7.74 12.51
CA THR A 19 3.40 7.47 13.94
C THR A 19 4.86 7.15 14.29
N GLU A 20 5.20 7.21 15.57
CA GLU A 20 6.47 6.66 16.05
C GLU A 20 6.60 5.21 15.58
N SER A 21 7.72 4.88 14.94
CA SER A 21 7.91 3.62 14.23
C SER A 21 9.33 3.10 14.40
N ARG A 22 9.47 1.78 14.46
CA ARG A 22 10.76 1.08 14.35
C ARG A 22 10.69 0.15 13.15
N LEU A 23 11.71 0.22 12.29
CA LEU A 23 11.69 -0.46 10.99
C LEU A 23 12.90 -1.40 10.88
N LEU A 24 12.67 -2.55 10.26
CA LEU A 24 13.73 -3.43 9.81
C LEU A 24 14.22 -2.97 8.44
N ARG A 25 15.53 -3.04 8.22
CA ARG A 25 16.18 -2.69 6.95
C ARG A 25 17.00 -3.87 6.46
N LEU A 26 16.89 -4.15 5.16
CA LEU A 26 17.72 -5.11 4.45
C LEU A 26 18.48 -4.37 3.35
N HIS A 27 19.81 -4.52 3.28
CA HIS A 27 20.57 -3.98 2.17
C HIS A 27 20.43 -4.88 0.94
N TYR A 28 20.53 -4.28 -0.25
CA TYR A 28 20.43 -5.04 -1.50
C TYR A 28 21.45 -6.18 -1.60
N LYS A 29 22.69 -5.95 -1.14
CA LYS A 29 23.74 -6.99 -1.14
C LYS A 29 23.36 -8.19 -0.28
N ASP A 30 22.76 -7.95 0.89
CA ASP A 30 22.33 -9.02 1.78
C ASP A 30 21.13 -9.77 1.18
N PHE A 31 20.20 -9.04 0.57
CA PHE A 31 19.08 -9.64 -0.17
C PHE A 31 19.56 -10.54 -1.32
N ASP A 32 20.48 -10.04 -2.15
CA ASP A 32 21.05 -10.79 -3.27
C ASP A 32 21.83 -12.02 -2.78
N TYR A 33 22.61 -11.86 -1.71
CA TYR A 33 23.26 -12.99 -1.05
C TYR A 33 22.26 -14.06 -0.61
N LEU A 34 21.15 -13.66 0.04
CA LEU A 34 20.11 -14.57 0.49
C LEU A 34 19.46 -15.33 -0.67
N CYS A 35 19.13 -14.63 -1.76
CA CYS A 35 18.59 -15.25 -2.97
C CYS A 35 19.53 -16.30 -3.56
N ASN A 36 20.84 -16.01 -3.60
CA ASN A 36 21.83 -16.88 -4.23
C ASN A 36 22.25 -18.09 -3.37
N HIS A 37 22.12 -18.00 -2.03
CA HIS A 37 22.64 -19.02 -1.11
C HIS A 37 21.54 -19.83 -0.40
N TYR A 38 20.29 -19.36 -0.40
CA TYR A 38 19.18 -20.02 0.29
C TYR A 38 17.99 -20.19 -0.65
N PRO A 39 17.85 -21.34 -1.34
CA PRO A 39 16.75 -21.60 -2.27
C PRO A 39 15.35 -21.48 -1.64
N GLU A 40 15.24 -21.72 -0.33
CA GLU A 40 14.02 -21.50 0.45
C GLU A 40 13.63 -20.02 0.49
N PHE A 41 14.60 -19.12 0.57
CA PHE A 41 14.38 -17.68 0.52
C PHE A 41 13.83 -17.27 -0.84
N GLU A 42 14.36 -17.82 -1.94
CA GLU A 42 13.85 -17.57 -3.29
C GLU A 42 12.41 -18.11 -3.48
N LYS A 43 12.11 -19.30 -2.95
CA LYS A 43 10.75 -19.86 -2.96
C LYS A 43 9.78 -18.96 -2.18
N TRP A 44 10.19 -18.49 -1.00
CA TRP A 44 9.42 -17.55 -0.21
C TRP A 44 9.20 -16.22 -0.95
N LEU A 45 10.26 -15.70 -1.59
CA LEU A 45 10.21 -14.50 -2.41
C LEU A 45 9.20 -14.62 -3.56
N ARG A 46 9.17 -15.76 -4.26
CA ARG A 46 8.18 -16.02 -5.31
C ARG A 46 6.75 -15.96 -4.78
N VAL A 47 6.49 -16.53 -3.61
CA VAL A 47 5.15 -16.52 -2.99
C VAL A 47 4.76 -15.09 -2.62
N ILE A 48 5.63 -14.34 -1.92
CA ILE A 48 5.30 -12.99 -1.48
C ILE A 48 5.15 -12.01 -2.65
N LEU A 49 5.95 -12.14 -3.71
CA LEU A 49 5.80 -11.36 -4.94
C LEU A 49 4.49 -11.69 -5.66
N SER A 50 4.08 -12.95 -5.67
CA SER A 50 2.80 -13.36 -6.27
C SER A 50 1.60 -12.74 -5.53
N HIS A 51 1.62 -12.75 -4.19
CA HIS A 51 0.60 -12.07 -3.39
C HIS A 51 0.62 -10.54 -3.61
N THR A 52 1.81 -9.95 -3.63
CA THR A 52 1.98 -8.50 -3.85
C THR A 52 1.44 -8.09 -5.22
N LEU A 53 1.76 -8.84 -6.29
CA LEU A 53 1.27 -8.59 -7.64
C LEU A 53 -0.25 -8.69 -7.70
N ARG A 54 -0.84 -9.70 -7.07
CA ARG A 54 -2.30 -9.81 -6.98
C ARG A 54 -2.92 -8.58 -6.32
N SER A 55 -2.37 -8.11 -5.20
CA SER A 55 -2.88 -6.90 -4.53
C SER A 55 -2.74 -5.64 -5.38
N VAL A 56 -1.65 -5.51 -6.16
CA VAL A 56 -1.48 -4.40 -7.11
C VAL A 56 -2.55 -4.47 -8.22
N LEU A 57 -2.82 -5.66 -8.78
CA LEU A 57 -3.86 -5.84 -9.80
C LEU A 57 -5.26 -5.57 -9.26
N GLU A 58 -5.58 -6.02 -8.05
CA GLU A 58 -6.84 -5.71 -7.36
C GLU A 58 -6.99 -4.20 -7.16
N ARG A 59 -5.92 -3.53 -6.70
CA ARG A 59 -5.92 -2.07 -6.55
C ARG A 59 -6.09 -1.33 -7.88
N GLN A 60 -5.46 -1.81 -8.96
CA GLN A 60 -5.63 -1.24 -10.29
C GLN A 60 -7.08 -1.38 -10.78
N LYS A 61 -7.71 -2.54 -10.53
CA LYS A 61 -9.12 -2.76 -10.82
C LYS A 61 -10.01 -1.78 -10.04
N GLU A 62 -9.79 -1.63 -8.73
CA GLU A 62 -10.51 -0.65 -7.91
C GLU A 62 -10.37 0.77 -8.51
N LEU A 63 -9.15 1.18 -8.88
CA LEU A 63 -8.90 2.50 -9.45
C LEU A 63 -9.67 2.75 -10.74
N SER A 64 -9.66 1.79 -11.66
CA SER A 64 -10.22 1.92 -13.00
C SER A 64 -11.73 1.69 -13.07
N MET A 65 -12.28 0.81 -12.24
CA MET A 65 -13.66 0.33 -12.39
C MET A 65 -14.61 0.83 -11.32
N TYR A 66 -14.12 1.23 -10.14
CA TYR A 66 -15.00 1.54 -9.01
C TYR A 66 -15.28 3.03 -8.91
N SER A 67 -16.51 3.35 -8.53
CA SER A 67 -16.90 4.68 -8.04
C SER A 67 -16.17 5.03 -6.75
N ALA A 68 -16.16 6.31 -6.38
CA ALA A 68 -15.57 6.75 -5.11
C ALA A 68 -16.23 6.06 -3.90
N ALA A 69 -17.55 5.84 -3.94
CA ALA A 69 -18.29 5.18 -2.87
C ALA A 69 -17.87 3.70 -2.71
N GLU A 70 -17.76 2.97 -3.81
CA GLU A 70 -17.30 1.58 -3.80
C GLU A 70 -15.84 1.47 -3.33
N LYS A 71 -14.97 2.42 -3.72
CA LYS A 71 -13.59 2.50 -3.21
C LYS A 71 -13.56 2.72 -1.70
N LEU A 72 -14.39 3.63 -1.18
CA LEU A 72 -14.50 3.90 0.26
C LEU A 72 -14.99 2.66 1.02
N GLU A 73 -16.07 2.04 0.55
CA GLU A 73 -16.63 0.84 1.17
C GLU A 73 -15.64 -0.32 1.17
N THR A 74 -14.93 -0.52 0.05
CA THR A 74 -13.88 -1.55 -0.07
C THR A 74 -12.74 -1.30 0.91
N LEU A 75 -12.26 -0.05 1.03
CA LEU A 75 -11.23 0.32 1.98
C LEU A 75 -11.69 0.12 3.43
N PHE A 76 -12.92 0.53 3.75
CA PHE A 76 -13.48 0.38 5.09
C PHE A 76 -13.63 -1.08 5.50
N LYS A 77 -14.15 -1.94 4.61
CA LYS A 77 -14.24 -3.38 4.85
C LYS A 77 -12.88 -4.04 5.05
N ARG A 78 -11.88 -3.63 4.27
CA ARG A 78 -10.52 -4.19 4.32
C ARG A 78 -9.74 -3.71 5.54
N SER A 79 -9.90 -2.44 5.95
CA SER A 79 -8.99 -1.80 6.91
C SER A 79 -9.64 -0.63 7.66
N SER A 80 -10.79 -0.88 8.29
CA SER A 80 -11.54 0.14 9.08
C SER A 80 -10.67 0.83 10.14
N HIS A 81 -9.71 0.14 10.74
CA HIS A 81 -8.80 0.71 11.75
C HIS A 81 -7.94 1.88 11.21
N LEU A 82 -7.68 1.95 9.90
CA LEU A 82 -6.86 3.02 9.31
C LEU A 82 -7.53 4.39 9.38
N PHE A 83 -8.86 4.44 9.45
CA PHE A 83 -9.61 5.70 9.55
C PHE A 83 -9.38 6.43 10.88
N ASN A 84 -8.85 5.73 11.89
CA ASN A 84 -8.47 6.34 13.17
C ASN A 84 -6.98 6.75 13.22
N LEU A 85 -6.17 6.28 12.27
CA LEU A 85 -4.70 6.45 12.27
C LEU A 85 -4.23 7.41 11.19
N ILE A 86 -4.92 7.45 10.06
CA ILE A 86 -4.52 8.21 8.89
C ILE A 86 -5.37 9.48 8.81
N PRO A 87 -4.76 10.67 8.75
CA PRO A 87 -5.51 11.91 8.50
C PRO A 87 -6.37 11.84 7.23
N ASP A 88 -7.62 12.29 7.32
CA ASP A 88 -8.63 12.23 6.25
C ASP A 88 -8.13 12.73 4.89
N LYS A 89 -7.25 13.75 4.87
CA LYS A 89 -6.66 14.26 3.62
C LYS A 89 -5.92 13.19 2.81
N TYR A 90 -5.23 12.25 3.48
CA TYR A 90 -4.51 11.17 2.81
C TYR A 90 -5.46 10.06 2.36
N ILE A 91 -6.52 9.79 3.14
CA ILE A 91 -7.58 8.87 2.75
C ILE A 91 -8.31 9.41 1.51
N ALA A 92 -8.63 10.71 1.48
CA ALA A 92 -9.29 11.36 0.36
C ALA A 92 -8.42 11.26 -0.91
N SER A 93 -7.12 11.57 -0.80
CA SER A 93 -6.15 11.38 -1.88
C SER A 93 -6.05 9.93 -2.34
N TYR A 94 -6.12 8.95 -1.43
CA TYR A 94 -6.08 7.53 -1.78
C TYR A 94 -7.33 7.08 -2.55
N ILE A 95 -8.51 7.58 -2.16
CA ILE A 95 -9.78 7.30 -2.85
C ILE A 95 -9.86 8.04 -4.20
N GLY A 96 -9.21 9.20 -4.31
CA GLY A 96 -9.21 10.06 -5.50
C GLY A 96 -10.31 11.13 -5.45
N VAL A 97 -10.62 11.65 -4.27
CA VAL A 97 -11.60 12.74 -4.05
C VAL A 97 -10.98 13.83 -3.19
N ASP A 98 -11.61 15.00 -3.14
CA ASP A 98 -11.24 16.05 -2.18
C ASP A 98 -11.72 15.70 -0.75
N PRO A 99 -11.12 16.28 0.30
CA PRO A 99 -11.48 15.98 1.68
C PRO A 99 -12.94 16.29 2.03
N ALA A 100 -13.55 17.33 1.45
CA ALA A 100 -14.94 17.67 1.76
C ALA A 100 -15.92 16.63 1.16
N THR A 101 -15.62 16.10 -0.03
CA THR A 101 -16.34 14.98 -0.62
C THR A 101 -16.20 13.71 0.22
N LEU A 102 -15.00 13.39 0.71
CA LEU A 102 -14.80 12.25 1.62
C LEU A 102 -15.65 12.37 2.89
N SER A 103 -15.62 13.53 3.57
CA SER A 103 -16.42 13.73 4.79
C SER A 103 -17.93 13.52 4.55
N LYS A 104 -18.47 13.99 3.42
CA LYS A 104 -19.87 13.75 3.06
C LYS A 104 -20.18 12.26 2.88
N MET A 105 -19.28 11.51 2.25
CA MET A 105 -19.45 10.07 2.03
C MET A 105 -19.38 9.27 3.35
N LEU A 106 -18.44 9.61 4.23
CA LEU A 106 -18.33 8.99 5.56
C LEU A 106 -19.59 9.21 6.40
N ASN A 107 -20.13 10.43 6.42
CA ASN A 107 -21.37 10.73 7.13
C ASN A 107 -22.56 9.91 6.61
N LYS A 108 -22.63 9.68 5.29
CA LYS A 108 -23.68 8.84 4.69
C LYS A 108 -23.53 7.36 5.01
N MET A 109 -22.30 6.89 5.24
CA MET A 109 -22.00 5.49 5.55
C MET A 109 -22.23 5.13 7.03
N MET A 110 -22.16 6.11 7.93
CA MET A 110 -22.39 5.94 9.37
C MET A 110 -23.88 6.09 9.78
N LEU A 111 -24.75 6.39 8.81
CA LEU A 111 -26.22 6.37 8.92
C LEU A 111 -26.76 5.05 8.38
#